data_AF-A0A956RSC9-F1
#
_entry.id   AF-A0A956RSC9-F1
#
_cell.length_a   1.000
_cell.length_b   1.000
_cell.length_c   1.000
_cell.angle_alpha   90.00
_cell.angle_beta   90.00
_cell.angle_gamma   90.00
#
_symmetry.space_group_name_H-M   'P 1'
#
loop_
_entity.id
_entity.type
_entity.pdbx_description
1 polymer ?
#
loop_
_entity_poly.entity_id
_entity_poly.type
_entity_poly.pdbx_seq_one_letter_code
_entity_poly.pdbx_strand_id
1 'polypeptide(L)'
;MHIRIATWNVERPTVNGWKSPKRNPIINQQLHEINADIWILTETHRVITPGAEYESLSTDKAKFHREGETRATIWSRFPIQTPLNTFDPAVAVCAEIKTPAGRLIVYGSIITWAHNKGSDGKSKMWAEHYKSIQAHGDDWAKLSQNGAALCAAGDFNETLNESGWYGTKKGREMLRQALDRSHLACLTQDYRVDHICTTKEWAKKAEVHQWAAPPFNGKPVSDHGGYHVDLYFDT
;
A
#
# COMPACT_ATOMS: atom_id res chain seq x y z
N MET A 1 -0.57 -18.61 15.65
CA MET A 1 -1.65 -17.79 15.03
C MET A 1 -1.11 -17.06 13.81
N HIS A 2 -1.95 -16.50 12.93
CA HIS A 2 -1.47 -15.68 11.80
C HIS A 2 -2.27 -14.40 11.61
N ILE A 3 -1.65 -13.41 10.94
CA ILE A 3 -2.29 -12.18 10.46
C ILE A 3 -1.99 -12.07 8.96
N ARG A 4 -3.03 -11.91 8.13
CA ARG A 4 -2.91 -11.67 6.70
C ARG A 4 -2.98 -10.18 6.38
N ILE A 5 -1.92 -9.66 5.76
CA ILE A 5 -1.86 -8.26 5.28
C ILE A 5 -1.76 -8.27 3.76
N ALA A 6 -2.58 -7.49 3.07
CA ALA A 6 -2.63 -7.47 1.62
C ALA A 6 -2.54 -6.04 1.05
N THR A 7 -1.94 -5.90 -0.12
CA THR A 7 -1.87 -4.64 -0.87
C THR A 7 -2.28 -4.84 -2.33
N TRP A 8 -3.01 -3.87 -2.88
CA TRP A 8 -3.38 -3.85 -4.30
C TRP A 8 -3.71 -2.44 -4.80
N ASN A 9 -3.03 -2.00 -5.86
CA ASN A 9 -3.46 -0.87 -6.67
C ASN A 9 -4.65 -1.28 -7.55
N VAL A 10 -5.82 -0.67 -7.32
CA VAL A 10 -7.07 -1.03 -8.03
C VAL A 10 -7.41 -0.08 -9.19
N GLU A 11 -6.48 0.78 -9.59
CA GLU A 11 -6.54 1.62 -10.79
C GLU A 11 -7.85 2.46 -10.86
N ARG A 12 -8.02 3.33 -9.87
CA ARG A 12 -9.05 4.36 -9.68
C ARG A 12 -10.44 3.95 -10.17
N PRO A 13 -11.09 2.97 -9.51
CA PRO A 13 -12.42 2.52 -9.92
C PRO A 13 -13.42 3.67 -9.98
N THR A 14 -14.09 3.79 -11.12
CA THR A 14 -15.11 4.81 -11.34
C THR A 14 -16.48 4.27 -10.94
N VAL A 15 -17.44 5.16 -10.64
CA VAL A 15 -18.83 4.77 -10.28
C VAL A 15 -19.76 4.83 -11.50
N ASN A 16 -19.63 5.88 -12.32
CA ASN A 16 -20.57 6.20 -13.41
C ASN A 16 -20.02 5.86 -14.80
N GLY A 17 -19.08 4.92 -14.92
CA GLY A 17 -18.57 4.44 -16.20
C GLY A 17 -19.36 3.23 -16.71
N TRP A 18 -19.46 3.04 -18.03
CA TRP A 18 -20.16 1.87 -18.60
C TRP A 18 -19.56 0.52 -18.16
N LYS A 19 -18.28 0.50 -17.76
CA LYS A 19 -17.60 -0.69 -17.21
C LYS A 19 -17.79 -0.83 -15.69
N SER A 20 -18.08 0.25 -14.97
CA SER A 20 -18.03 0.34 -13.51
C SER A 20 -18.96 -0.63 -12.78
N PRO A 21 -20.25 -0.76 -13.15
CA PRO A 21 -21.17 -1.67 -12.45
C PRO A 21 -20.80 -3.15 -12.57
N LYS A 22 -19.91 -3.50 -13.53
CA LYS A 22 -19.47 -4.88 -13.78
C LYS A 22 -18.03 -5.13 -13.32
N ARG A 23 -17.16 -4.13 -13.39
CA ARG A 23 -15.76 -4.19 -12.92
C ARG A 23 -15.67 -4.17 -11.40
N ASN A 24 -16.39 -3.28 -10.72
CA ASN A 24 -16.26 -3.10 -9.28
C ASN A 24 -16.68 -4.35 -8.48
N PRO A 25 -17.75 -5.09 -8.85
CA PRO A 25 -18.07 -6.37 -8.20
C PRO A 25 -16.96 -7.40 -8.30
N ILE A 26 -16.22 -7.47 -9.42
CA ILE A 26 -15.09 -8.39 -9.60
C ILE A 26 -13.95 -8.03 -8.64
N ILE A 27 -13.65 -6.73 -8.50
CA ILE A 27 -12.66 -6.25 -7.53
C ILE A 27 -13.08 -6.64 -6.11
N ASN A 28 -14.33 -6.34 -5.71
CA ASN A 28 -14.83 -6.67 -4.38
C ASN A 28 -14.86 -8.18 -4.11
N GLN A 29 -15.21 -8.99 -5.11
CA GLN A 29 -15.14 -10.46 -5.01
C GLN A 29 -13.70 -10.92 -4.77
N GLN A 30 -12.72 -10.37 -5.49
CA GLN A 30 -11.31 -10.70 -5.25
C GLN A 30 -10.86 -10.33 -3.84
N LEU A 31 -11.27 -9.16 -3.32
CA LEU A 31 -10.97 -8.76 -1.94
C LEU A 31 -11.58 -9.73 -0.93
N HIS A 32 -12.82 -10.18 -1.18
CA HIS A 32 -13.50 -11.16 -0.34
C HIS A 32 -12.82 -12.53 -0.37
N GLU A 33 -12.39 -13.01 -1.55
CA GLU A 33 -11.71 -14.30 -1.71
C GLU A 33 -10.32 -14.33 -1.05
N ILE A 34 -9.54 -13.25 -1.19
CA ILE A 34 -8.24 -13.13 -0.52
C ILE A 34 -8.42 -13.01 1.00
N ASN A 35 -9.52 -12.41 1.45
CA ASN A 35 -9.99 -12.43 2.83
C ASN A 35 -8.93 -11.95 3.85
N ALA A 36 -8.15 -10.92 3.52
CA ALA A 36 -7.11 -10.41 4.42
C ALA A 36 -7.68 -9.83 5.73
N ASP A 37 -6.87 -9.81 6.79
CA ASP A 37 -7.25 -9.12 8.03
C ASP A 37 -7.07 -7.61 7.90
N ILE A 38 -6.05 -7.20 7.14
CA ILE A 38 -5.71 -5.81 6.85
C ILE A 38 -5.46 -5.66 5.35
N TRP A 39 -6.14 -4.71 4.73
CA TRP A 39 -5.89 -4.29 3.36
C TRP A 39 -5.27 -2.91 3.31
N ILE A 40 -4.33 -2.73 2.38
CA ILE A 40 -3.86 -1.44 1.92
C ILE A 40 -4.19 -1.34 0.43
N LEU A 41 -5.26 -0.62 0.11
CA LEU A 41 -5.66 -0.41 -1.28
C LEU A 41 -5.15 0.93 -1.78
N THR A 42 -4.48 0.93 -2.93
CA THR A 42 -3.99 2.15 -3.57
C THR A 42 -4.80 2.50 -4.82
N GLU A 43 -4.82 3.78 -5.16
CA GLU A 43 -5.62 4.33 -6.25
C GLU A 43 -7.07 3.82 -6.21
N THR A 44 -7.69 3.91 -5.04
CA THR A 44 -8.98 3.26 -4.77
C THR A 44 -10.12 4.26 -4.72
N HIS A 45 -11.32 3.74 -4.51
CA HIS A 45 -12.55 4.50 -4.37
C HIS A 45 -13.40 3.91 -3.25
N ARG A 46 -14.14 4.73 -2.50
CA ARG A 46 -15.05 4.29 -1.42
C ARG A 46 -16.13 3.24 -1.79
N VAL A 47 -16.31 2.94 -3.08
CA VAL A 47 -17.24 1.88 -3.54
C VAL A 47 -16.58 0.51 -3.58
N ILE A 48 -15.25 0.48 -3.50
CA ILE A 48 -14.46 -0.72 -3.36
C ILE A 48 -14.27 -0.96 -1.87
N THR A 49 -14.70 -2.11 -1.42
CA THR A 49 -14.68 -2.47 0.00
C THR A 49 -14.48 -3.98 0.15
N PRO A 50 -13.66 -4.41 1.12
CA PRO A 50 -13.50 -5.83 1.43
C PRO A 50 -14.68 -6.41 2.22
N GLY A 51 -15.60 -5.58 2.75
CA GLY A 51 -16.76 -6.02 3.52
C GLY A 51 -17.20 -5.01 4.59
N ALA A 52 -18.38 -5.23 5.17
CA ALA A 52 -18.96 -4.36 6.20
C ALA A 52 -18.32 -4.54 7.59
N GLU A 53 -17.58 -5.64 7.77
CA GLU A 53 -16.85 -5.97 8.99
C GLU A 53 -15.51 -5.22 9.13
N TYR A 54 -15.14 -4.39 8.14
CA TYR A 54 -13.90 -3.65 8.14
C TYR A 54 -14.11 -2.18 8.50
N GLU A 55 -13.27 -1.68 9.38
CA GLU A 55 -13.06 -0.25 9.54
C GLU A 55 -12.08 0.26 8.48
N SER A 56 -12.19 1.55 8.11
CA SER A 56 -11.33 2.13 7.09
C SER A 56 -10.77 3.49 7.49
N LEU A 57 -9.54 3.76 7.06
CA LEU A 57 -8.93 5.09 7.11
C LEU A 57 -8.26 5.38 5.77
N SER A 58 -8.58 6.54 5.18
CA SER A 58 -8.09 6.93 3.84
C SER A 58 -7.23 8.18 3.88
N THR A 59 -6.37 8.32 2.87
CA THR A 59 -5.71 9.59 2.54
C THR A 59 -6.73 10.69 2.26
N ASP A 60 -6.34 11.93 2.50
CA ASP A 60 -7.09 13.11 2.06
C ASP A 60 -7.28 13.12 0.54
N LYS A 61 -8.41 13.69 0.12
CA LYS A 61 -8.74 13.82 -1.30
C LYS A 61 -7.78 14.78 -1.99
N ALA A 62 -7.07 14.30 -3.01
CA ALA A 62 -6.25 15.16 -3.87
C ALA A 62 -7.13 16.06 -4.77
N LYS A 63 -6.63 17.25 -5.15
CA LYS A 63 -7.40 18.23 -5.94
C LYS A 63 -7.99 17.69 -7.25
N PHE A 64 -7.32 16.74 -7.89
CA PHE A 64 -7.73 16.14 -9.17
C PHE A 64 -8.57 14.86 -9.01
N HIS A 65 -8.79 14.41 -7.78
CA HIS A 65 -9.62 13.24 -7.49
C HIS A 65 -11.10 13.56 -7.61
N ARG A 66 -11.84 12.60 -8.15
CA ARG A 66 -13.30 12.62 -8.10
C ARG A 66 -13.77 12.35 -6.68
N GLU A 67 -15.04 12.63 -6.45
CA GLU A 67 -15.65 12.39 -5.15
C GLU A 67 -15.63 10.90 -4.80
N GLY A 68 -15.00 10.55 -3.67
CA GLY A 68 -14.81 9.17 -3.23
C GLY A 68 -13.50 8.50 -3.67
N GLU A 69 -12.69 9.12 -4.53
CA GLU A 69 -11.36 8.62 -4.91
C GLU A 69 -10.28 9.00 -3.89
N THR A 70 -9.41 8.05 -3.58
CA THR A 70 -8.33 8.20 -2.57
C THR A 70 -7.04 7.57 -3.09
N ARG A 71 -5.88 8.09 -2.67
CA ARG A 71 -4.59 7.50 -3.06
C ARG A 71 -4.31 6.22 -2.30
N ALA A 72 -4.59 6.18 -1.01
CA ALA A 72 -4.48 4.97 -0.22
C ALA A 72 -5.64 4.88 0.78
N THR A 73 -6.10 3.67 1.03
CA THR A 73 -7.03 3.35 2.12
C THR A 73 -6.55 2.10 2.84
N ILE A 74 -6.41 2.22 4.16
CA ILE A 74 -6.24 1.09 5.06
C ILE A 74 -7.64 0.58 5.41
N TRP A 75 -7.89 -0.71 5.22
CA TRP A 75 -9.05 -1.40 5.78
C TRP A 75 -8.58 -2.43 6.81
N SER A 76 -9.27 -2.57 7.93
CA SER A 76 -8.94 -3.58 8.92
C SER A 76 -10.18 -4.20 9.56
N ARG A 77 -10.16 -5.53 9.76
CA ARG A 77 -11.13 -6.22 10.63
C ARG A 77 -10.84 -6.00 12.12
N PHE A 78 -9.64 -5.53 12.44
CA PHE A 78 -9.25 -5.18 13.79
C PHE A 78 -9.53 -3.70 14.04
N PRO A 79 -9.79 -3.29 15.29
CA PRO A 79 -10.07 -1.90 15.61
C PRO A 79 -8.92 -0.97 15.21
N ILE A 80 -9.25 0.08 14.44
CA ILE A 80 -8.38 1.20 14.14
C ILE A 80 -8.46 2.17 15.31
N GLN A 81 -7.37 2.35 16.07
CA GLN A 81 -7.40 3.14 17.31
C GLN A 81 -7.20 4.63 17.05
N THR A 82 -6.02 4.99 16.56
CA THR A 82 -5.60 6.40 16.43
C THR A 82 -4.99 6.62 15.06
N PRO A 83 -5.55 7.53 14.24
CA PRO A 83 -4.87 8.05 13.05
C PRO A 83 -3.56 8.73 13.46
N LEU A 84 -2.48 8.41 12.77
CA LEU A 84 -1.18 9.03 12.97
C LEU A 84 -0.88 9.96 11.81
N ASN A 85 -0.33 11.14 12.11
CA ASN A 85 0.05 12.10 11.08
C ASN A 85 1.17 11.54 10.21
N THR A 86 1.02 11.67 8.89
CA THR A 86 2.05 11.46 7.89
C THR A 86 2.62 12.81 7.44
N PHE A 87 3.74 12.81 6.72
CA PHE A 87 4.32 14.04 6.18
C PHE A 87 3.38 14.75 5.19
N ASP A 88 2.54 14.00 4.49
CA ASP A 88 1.51 14.52 3.57
C ASP A 88 0.30 13.55 3.55
N PRO A 89 -0.84 13.96 4.15
CA PRO A 89 -2.03 13.13 4.26
C PRO A 89 -2.69 12.84 2.90
N ALA A 90 -2.31 13.54 1.82
CA ALA A 90 -2.84 13.29 0.49
C ALA A 90 -2.16 12.12 -0.23
N VAL A 91 -0.98 11.66 0.22
CA VAL A 91 -0.22 10.54 -0.40
C VAL A 91 -0.04 9.36 0.53
N ALA A 92 -0.16 9.57 1.83
CA ALA A 92 0.01 8.52 2.83
C ALA A 92 -1.00 8.64 3.97
N VAL A 93 -1.43 7.49 4.47
CA VAL A 93 -2.33 7.35 5.61
C VAL A 93 -1.67 6.41 6.62
N CYS A 94 -1.79 6.70 7.91
CA CYS A 94 -1.17 5.91 8.95
C CYS A 94 -2.12 5.75 10.13
N ALA A 95 -2.17 4.54 10.71
CA ALA A 95 -2.96 4.27 11.91
C ALA A 95 -2.32 3.22 12.80
N GLU A 96 -2.58 3.33 14.11
CA GLU A 96 -2.37 2.23 15.04
C GLU A 96 -3.57 1.27 15.02
N ILE A 97 -3.28 -0.03 14.84
CA ILE A 97 -4.25 -1.12 14.78
C ILE A 97 -3.95 -2.11 15.90
N LYS A 98 -4.99 -2.48 16.65
CA LYS A 98 -4.88 -3.45 17.75
C LYS A 98 -5.11 -4.87 17.23
N THR A 99 -4.01 -5.59 16.97
CA THR A 99 -4.08 -6.97 16.45
C THR A 99 -3.96 -8.01 17.58
N PRO A 100 -4.30 -9.29 17.33
CA PRO A 100 -4.00 -10.37 18.26
C PRO A 100 -2.49 -10.53 18.58
N ALA A 101 -1.60 -10.09 17.69
CA ALA A 101 -0.13 -10.10 17.88
C ALA A 101 0.40 -8.87 18.63
N GLY A 102 -0.49 -7.98 19.08
CA GLY A 102 -0.15 -6.71 19.70
C GLY A 102 -0.38 -5.51 18.78
N ARG A 103 0.20 -4.36 19.15
CA ARG A 103 0.03 -3.11 18.40
C ARG A 103 0.82 -3.15 17.10
N LEU A 104 0.14 -2.83 16.01
CA LEU A 104 0.71 -2.67 14.68
C LEU A 104 0.41 -1.26 14.17
N ILE A 105 1.45 -0.52 13.82
CA ILE A 105 1.32 0.70 13.02
C ILE A 105 1.23 0.27 11.56
N VAL A 106 0.17 0.65 10.86
CA VAL A 106 0.03 0.41 9.42
C VAL A 106 0.12 1.75 8.69
N TYR A 107 1.04 1.82 7.74
CA TYR A 107 1.30 2.96 6.89
C TYR A 107 0.98 2.59 5.43
N GLY A 108 -0.13 3.09 4.91
CA GLY A 108 -0.57 2.88 3.53
C GLY A 108 -0.21 4.07 2.66
N SER A 109 0.41 3.87 1.49
CA SER A 109 0.87 5.00 0.67
C SER A 109 1.03 4.73 -0.82
N ILE A 110 1.12 5.81 -1.59
CA ILE A 110 1.67 5.81 -2.95
C ILE A 110 2.93 6.67 -2.96
N ILE A 111 4.06 6.08 -3.36
CA ILE A 111 5.27 6.85 -3.67
C ILE A 111 5.14 7.39 -5.09
N THR A 112 5.51 8.65 -5.27
CA THR A 112 5.29 9.40 -6.51
C THR A 112 5.96 8.75 -7.73
N TRP A 113 5.29 8.62 -8.87
CA TRP A 113 5.80 7.98 -10.10
C TRP A 113 6.76 8.85 -10.93
N ALA A 114 7.43 8.26 -11.94
CA ALA A 114 8.51 8.84 -12.73
C ALA A 114 8.24 10.22 -13.35
N HIS A 115 7.05 10.42 -13.90
CA HIS A 115 6.70 11.58 -14.72
C HIS A 115 5.93 12.66 -13.95
N ASN A 116 5.78 12.50 -12.64
CA ASN A 116 5.17 13.55 -11.84
C ASN A 116 6.01 14.84 -11.91
N LYS A 117 5.35 15.94 -12.26
CA LYS A 117 5.98 17.24 -12.50
C LYS A 117 6.02 18.15 -11.28
N GLY A 118 5.57 17.67 -10.13
CA GLY A 118 5.44 18.47 -8.91
C GLY A 118 4.33 19.52 -9.03
N SER A 119 4.13 20.28 -7.96
CA SER A 119 3.08 21.30 -7.90
C SER A 119 3.30 22.49 -8.84
N ASP A 120 4.55 22.76 -9.22
CA ASP A 120 4.91 23.84 -10.14
C ASP A 120 4.94 23.42 -11.61
N GLY A 121 4.76 22.12 -11.88
CA GLY A 121 4.76 21.55 -13.23
C GLY A 121 6.15 21.43 -13.88
N LYS A 122 7.25 21.65 -13.15
CA LYS A 122 8.60 21.81 -13.74
C LYS A 122 9.57 20.69 -13.40
N SER A 123 9.23 19.78 -12.50
CA SER A 123 10.17 18.75 -12.06
C SER A 123 10.65 17.84 -13.19
N LYS A 124 11.93 17.48 -13.11
CA LYS A 124 12.55 16.49 -14.01
C LYS A 124 12.01 15.10 -13.70
N MET A 125 12.12 14.19 -14.66
CA MET A 125 11.76 12.78 -14.47
C MET A 125 12.48 12.22 -13.22
N TRP A 126 11.75 11.49 -12.38
CA TRP A 126 12.16 10.93 -11.10
C TRP A 126 12.48 11.92 -9.96
N ALA A 127 12.50 13.23 -10.20
CA ALA A 127 12.87 14.19 -9.15
C ALA A 127 11.88 14.17 -7.98
N GLU A 128 10.57 14.14 -8.26
CA GLU A 128 9.55 14.02 -7.21
C GLU A 128 9.50 12.63 -6.60
N HIS A 129 9.79 11.59 -7.38
CA HIS A 129 9.90 10.22 -6.87
C HIS A 129 10.96 10.11 -5.77
N TYR A 130 12.17 10.65 -5.98
CA TYR A 130 13.23 10.63 -4.97
C TYR A 130 12.87 11.43 -3.72
N LYS A 131 12.24 12.60 -3.88
CA LYS A 131 11.74 13.39 -2.73
C LYS A 131 10.69 12.60 -1.95
N SER A 132 9.80 11.91 -2.67
CA SER A 132 8.75 11.08 -2.10
C SER A 132 9.34 9.91 -1.31
N ILE A 133 10.32 9.17 -1.85
CA ILE A 133 11.02 8.10 -1.10
C ILE A 133 11.63 8.65 0.18
N GLN A 134 12.32 9.79 0.10
CA GLN A 134 12.96 10.40 1.27
C GLN A 134 11.92 10.71 2.35
N ALA A 135 10.84 11.41 1.99
CA ALA A 135 9.81 11.81 2.94
C ALA A 135 9.07 10.62 3.58
N HIS A 136 8.74 9.59 2.79
CA HIS A 136 8.13 8.36 3.30
C HIS A 136 9.04 7.64 4.28
N GLY A 137 10.33 7.50 3.94
CA GLY A 137 11.27 6.86 4.85
C GLY A 137 11.55 7.68 6.11
N ASP A 138 11.36 9.00 6.10
CA ASP A 138 11.52 9.85 7.29
C ASP A 138 10.36 9.63 8.26
N ASP A 139 9.14 9.49 7.73
CA ASP A 139 7.98 9.01 8.48
C ASP A 139 8.24 7.61 9.05
N TRP A 140 8.69 6.65 8.23
CA TRP A 140 8.93 5.28 8.69
C TRP A 140 9.98 5.21 9.80
N ALA A 141 11.08 5.96 9.68
CA ALA A 141 12.14 6.01 10.68
C ALA A 141 11.65 6.62 12.01
N LYS A 142 10.79 7.63 11.95
CA LYS A 142 10.14 8.21 13.14
C LYS A 142 9.18 7.21 13.77
N LEU A 143 8.36 6.55 12.95
CA LEU A 143 7.33 5.62 13.43
C LEU A 143 7.94 4.36 14.05
N SER A 144 9.06 3.86 13.51
CA SER A 144 9.75 2.68 14.03
C SER A 144 10.34 2.86 15.44
N GLN A 145 10.47 4.11 15.92
CA GLN A 145 10.98 4.41 17.27
C GLN A 145 9.91 4.25 18.36
N ASN A 146 8.63 4.08 18.01
CA ASN A 146 7.53 4.02 18.99
C ASN A 146 7.40 2.68 19.73
N GLY A 147 8.25 1.68 19.42
CA GLY A 147 8.25 0.36 20.06
C GLY A 147 7.10 -0.57 19.63
N ALA A 148 6.21 -0.13 18.74
CA ALA A 148 5.23 -0.97 18.05
C ALA A 148 5.84 -1.57 16.76
N ALA A 149 5.28 -2.68 16.29
CA ALA A 149 5.61 -3.15 14.95
C ALA A 149 5.10 -2.15 13.90
N LEU A 150 5.80 -2.04 12.78
CA LEU A 150 5.44 -1.17 11.66
C LEU A 150 5.29 -2.00 10.40
N CYS A 151 4.15 -1.84 9.71
CA CYS A 151 3.92 -2.32 8.36
C CYS A 151 3.73 -1.13 7.42
N ALA A 152 4.64 -0.95 6.46
CA ALA A 152 4.52 0.02 5.37
C ALA A 152 4.17 -0.73 4.08
N ALA A 153 3.05 -0.37 3.46
CA ALA A 153 2.58 -1.04 2.25
C ALA A 153 1.91 -0.08 1.25
N GLY A 154 1.79 -0.52 0.01
CA GLY A 154 1.13 0.21 -1.06
C GLY A 154 1.89 0.12 -2.37
N ASP A 155 1.70 1.11 -3.24
CA ASP A 155 2.40 1.22 -4.52
C ASP A 155 3.62 2.14 -4.37
N PHE A 156 4.80 1.55 -4.32
CA PHE A 156 6.04 2.29 -4.09
C PHE A 156 6.65 2.82 -5.38
N ASN A 157 6.05 2.53 -6.55
CA ASN A 157 6.53 2.98 -7.86
C ASN A 157 8.05 2.75 -8.08
N GLU A 158 8.62 1.73 -7.45
CA GLU A 158 10.04 1.38 -7.54
C GLU A 158 10.15 -0.11 -7.22
N THR A 159 10.75 -0.89 -8.12
CA THR A 159 11.02 -2.31 -7.86
C THR A 159 12.22 -2.45 -6.93
N LEU A 160 12.25 -3.40 -6.01
CA LEU A 160 13.43 -3.62 -5.15
C LEU A 160 14.41 -4.66 -5.68
N ASN A 161 14.03 -5.50 -6.65
CA ASN A 161 14.94 -6.44 -7.31
C ASN A 161 15.80 -5.75 -8.38
N GLU A 162 16.93 -6.38 -8.75
CA GLU A 162 17.83 -5.83 -9.77
C GLU A 162 17.31 -6.02 -11.19
N SER A 163 16.46 -7.02 -11.41
CA SER A 163 15.83 -7.36 -12.69
C SER A 163 14.58 -6.53 -13.01
N GLY A 164 14.19 -5.61 -12.13
CA GLY A 164 12.96 -4.83 -12.24
C GLY A 164 12.93 -3.90 -13.46
N TRP A 165 11.76 -3.81 -14.08
CA TRP A 165 11.54 -3.05 -15.32
C TRP A 165 11.21 -1.56 -15.09
N TYR A 166 10.82 -1.18 -13.87
CA TYR A 166 10.40 0.18 -13.52
C TYR A 166 11.23 0.71 -12.36
N GLY A 167 11.47 2.02 -12.36
CA GLY A 167 12.28 2.67 -11.34
C GLY A 167 13.74 2.87 -11.76
N THR A 168 14.59 3.28 -10.83
CA THR A 168 16.00 3.55 -11.12
C THR A 168 16.93 2.96 -10.08
N LYS A 169 18.19 2.68 -10.45
CA LYS A 169 19.20 2.23 -9.48
C LYS A 169 19.29 3.16 -8.26
N LYS A 170 19.15 4.48 -8.48
CA LYS A 170 19.14 5.47 -7.41
C LYS A 170 17.90 5.34 -6.52
N GLY A 171 16.71 5.23 -7.11
CA GLY A 171 15.46 5.10 -6.34
C GLY A 171 15.45 3.81 -5.51
N ARG A 172 15.90 2.68 -6.10
CA ARG A 172 16.10 1.42 -5.37
C ARG A 172 17.01 1.57 -4.17
N GLU A 173 18.16 2.19 -4.36
CA GLU A 173 19.12 2.40 -3.28
C GLU A 173 18.52 3.29 -2.17
N MET A 174 17.86 4.38 -2.56
CA MET A 174 17.17 5.26 -1.60
C MET A 174 16.07 4.53 -0.83
N LEU A 175 15.29 3.67 -1.51
CA LEU A 175 14.21 2.91 -0.88
C LEU A 175 14.77 1.82 0.07
N ARG A 176 15.83 1.10 -0.32
CA ARG A 176 16.53 0.15 0.57
C ARG A 176 17.06 0.85 1.81
N GLN A 177 17.73 1.99 1.65
CA GLN A 177 18.21 2.79 2.76
C GLN A 177 17.08 3.28 3.68
N ALA A 178 15.92 3.64 3.11
CA ALA A 178 14.72 4.02 3.87
C ALA A 178 14.12 2.86 4.68
N LEU A 179 14.12 1.66 4.13
CA LEU A 179 13.66 0.47 4.85
C LEU A 179 14.65 0.07 5.95
N ASP A 180 15.95 0.08 5.65
CA ASP A 180 16.99 -0.31 6.62
C ASP A 180 17.08 0.64 7.81
N ARG A 181 17.02 1.97 7.59
CA ARG A 181 16.99 2.96 8.68
C ARG A 181 15.78 2.82 9.60
N SER A 182 14.72 2.17 9.10
CA SER A 182 13.46 1.95 9.82
C SER A 182 13.34 0.52 10.35
N HIS A 183 14.40 -0.29 10.23
CA HIS A 183 14.43 -1.70 10.61
C HIS A 183 13.30 -2.54 9.99
N LEU A 184 12.93 -2.21 8.75
CA LEU A 184 11.92 -2.93 7.96
C LEU A 184 12.57 -3.94 7.02
N ALA A 185 11.90 -5.06 6.80
CA ALA A 185 12.17 -6.00 5.73
C ALA A 185 11.03 -5.92 4.71
N CYS A 186 11.34 -5.82 3.42
CA CYS A 186 10.35 -5.92 2.35
C CYS A 186 10.12 -7.39 2.01
N LEU A 187 8.94 -7.90 2.33
CA LEU A 187 8.56 -9.30 2.07
C LEU A 187 8.30 -9.54 0.58
N THR A 188 7.92 -8.50 -0.14
CA THR A 188 7.58 -8.53 -1.56
C THR A 188 8.68 -7.92 -2.45
N GLN A 189 9.94 -7.98 -2.02
CA GLN A 189 11.05 -7.33 -2.72
C GLN A 189 11.33 -7.89 -4.13
N ASP A 190 11.00 -9.17 -4.36
CA ASP A 190 11.28 -9.87 -5.61
C ASP A 190 10.23 -9.62 -6.70
N TYR A 191 9.21 -8.82 -6.40
CA TYR A 191 8.07 -8.58 -7.27
C TYR A 191 8.14 -7.19 -7.94
N ARG A 192 6.98 -6.65 -8.34
CA ARG A 192 6.89 -5.37 -9.06
C ARG A 192 7.03 -4.17 -8.10
N VAL A 193 6.21 -3.15 -8.26
CA VAL A 193 6.34 -1.86 -7.57
C VAL A 193 5.48 -1.77 -6.31
N ASP A 194 4.50 -2.67 -6.15
CA ASP A 194 3.70 -2.74 -4.93
C ASP A 194 4.42 -3.58 -3.89
N HIS A 195 4.46 -3.05 -2.67
CA HIS A 195 5.26 -3.61 -1.60
C HIS A 195 4.51 -3.76 -0.29
N ILE A 196 4.88 -4.79 0.47
CA ILE A 196 4.54 -5.00 1.88
C ILE A 196 5.85 -5.16 2.65
N CYS A 197 6.16 -4.16 3.47
CA CYS A 197 7.34 -4.11 4.30
C CYS A 197 6.92 -4.13 5.76
N THR A 198 7.54 -4.96 6.60
CA THR A 198 7.24 -5.02 8.02
C THR A 198 8.50 -5.04 8.88
N THR A 199 8.38 -4.75 10.17
CA THR A 199 9.49 -4.86 11.12
C THR A 199 10.16 -6.24 10.99
N LYS A 200 11.50 -6.27 10.98
CA LYS A 200 12.31 -7.48 10.75
C LYS A 200 11.89 -8.68 11.63
N GLU A 201 11.45 -8.43 12.86
CA GLU A 201 10.94 -9.47 13.76
C GLU A 201 9.66 -10.14 13.26
N TRP A 202 8.69 -9.37 12.76
CA TRP A 202 7.44 -9.89 12.20
C TRP A 202 7.67 -10.59 10.84
N ALA A 203 8.72 -10.21 10.12
CA ALA A 203 9.08 -10.80 8.84
C ALA A 203 9.71 -12.21 8.95
N LYS A 204 10.13 -12.66 10.15
CA LYS A 204 10.88 -13.92 10.33
C LYS A 204 10.11 -15.18 9.90
N LYS A 205 8.79 -15.17 10.07
CA LYS A 205 7.89 -16.27 9.71
C LYS A 205 6.76 -15.70 8.86
N ALA A 206 7.06 -15.49 7.59
CA ALA A 206 6.12 -14.92 6.63
C ALA A 206 6.03 -15.79 5.38
N GLU A 207 4.82 -15.96 4.87
CA GLU A 207 4.57 -16.54 3.55
C GLU A 207 4.04 -15.45 2.62
N VAL A 208 4.55 -15.42 1.38
CA VAL A 208 4.21 -14.38 0.40
C VAL A 208 3.43 -14.99 -0.75
N HIS A 209 2.31 -14.37 -1.06
CA HIS A 209 1.41 -14.81 -2.12
C HIS A 209 1.13 -13.65 -3.06
N GLN A 210 1.05 -13.96 -4.35
CA GLN A 210 0.73 -13.00 -5.40
C GLN A 210 -0.49 -13.48 -6.19
N TRP A 211 -1.26 -12.54 -6.73
CA TRP A 211 -2.30 -12.83 -7.71
C TRP A 211 -2.27 -11.82 -8.86
N ALA A 212 -2.67 -12.29 -10.05
CA ALA A 212 -2.94 -11.40 -11.16
C ALA A 212 -4.32 -10.74 -10.98
N ALA A 213 -4.48 -9.50 -11.46
CA ALA A 213 -5.79 -8.87 -11.50
C ALA A 213 -6.78 -9.72 -12.31
N PRO A 214 -7.95 -10.06 -11.75
CA PRO A 214 -8.95 -10.83 -12.47
C PRO A 214 -9.38 -10.15 -13.78
N PRO A 215 -9.73 -10.90 -14.82
CA PRO A 215 -10.15 -10.31 -16.09
C PRO A 215 -11.62 -9.85 -16.07
N PHE A 216 -11.89 -8.75 -16.75
CA PHE A 216 -13.21 -8.32 -17.21
C PHE A 216 -13.18 -8.08 -18.72
N ASN A 217 -14.00 -8.81 -19.48
CA ASN A 217 -14.01 -8.78 -20.95
C ASN A 217 -12.62 -9.03 -21.58
N GLY A 218 -11.88 -10.01 -21.04
CA GLY A 218 -10.56 -10.41 -21.55
C GLY A 218 -9.41 -9.45 -21.23
N LYS A 219 -9.63 -8.42 -20.40
CA LYS A 219 -8.59 -7.51 -19.91
C LYS A 219 -8.59 -7.48 -18.39
N PRO A 220 -7.44 -7.37 -17.72
CA PRO A 220 -7.40 -7.34 -16.26
C PRO A 220 -8.17 -6.12 -15.72
N VAL A 221 -8.78 -6.27 -14.54
CA VAL A 221 -9.50 -5.17 -13.88
C VAL A 221 -8.56 -4.13 -13.28
N SER A 222 -7.27 -4.40 -13.16
CA SER A 222 -6.23 -3.43 -12.81
C SER A 222 -4.99 -3.77 -13.62
N ASP A 223 -4.17 -2.80 -13.97
CA ASP A 223 -2.85 -3.04 -14.54
C ASP A 223 -1.83 -3.57 -13.51
N HIS A 224 -2.20 -3.59 -12.23
CA HIS A 224 -1.46 -4.22 -11.14
C HIS A 224 -2.08 -5.57 -10.72
N GLY A 225 -1.24 -6.57 -10.49
CA GLY A 225 -1.58 -7.68 -9.60
C GLY A 225 -1.49 -7.24 -8.15
N GLY A 226 -1.95 -8.08 -7.22
CA GLY A 226 -1.83 -7.80 -5.79
C GLY A 226 -1.00 -8.84 -5.05
N TYR A 227 -0.68 -8.50 -3.81
CA TYR A 227 0.13 -9.34 -2.92
C TYR A 227 -0.52 -9.44 -1.56
N HIS A 228 -0.40 -10.60 -0.92
CA HIS A 228 -0.65 -10.73 0.50
C HIS A 228 0.49 -11.49 1.17
N VAL A 229 0.67 -11.19 2.44
CA VAL A 229 1.62 -11.88 3.31
C VAL A 229 0.87 -12.45 4.50
N ASP A 230 1.18 -13.69 4.83
CA ASP A 230 0.68 -14.36 6.03
C ASP A 230 1.81 -14.35 7.06
N LEU A 231 1.64 -13.56 8.12
CA LEU A 231 2.61 -13.40 9.21
C LEU A 231 2.25 -14.34 10.35
N TYR A 232 3.16 -15.23 10.72
CA TYR A 232 2.94 -16.26 11.73
C TYR A 232 3.62 -15.93 13.05
N PHE A 233 2.87 -16.08 14.14
CA PHE A 233 3.33 -15.79 15.50
C PHE A 233 3.18 -17.03 16.38
N ASP A 234 4.25 -17.32 17.12
CA ASP A 234 4.24 -18.33 18.17
C ASP A 234 3.36 -17.81 19.31
N THR A 235 2.37 -18.61 19.68
CA THR A 235 1.45 -18.34 20.80
C THR A 235 1.97 -18.99 22.06
#